data_AF-A0A7U6KKY5-F1
#
_entry.id   AF-A0A7U6KKY5-F1
#
_cell.length_a   1.000
_cell.length_b   1.000
_cell.length_c   1.000
_cell.angle_alpha   90.00
_cell.angle_beta   90.00
_cell.angle_gamma   90.00
#
_symmetry.space_group_name_H-M   'P 1'
#
loop_
_entity.id
_entity.type
_entity.pdbx_description
1 polymer ?
#
loop_
_entity_poly.entity_id
_entity_poly.type
_entity_poly.pdbx_seq_one_letter_code
_entity_poly.pdbx_strand_id
1 'polypeptide(L)'
;MDQKQAEKHYDVVISSDCADALQAHLKKFGAFSKFDTSESIAIYPCVLADEPTFSHKDDHNTAKDTQDWMACSIATGNYWIVAATQGEFQPQELRLHQRGGMDYDKGCYLGQEVIARIYFKSAPKAFLHYVKGTGALLPAAGDKLDKIQVVNAIENDNGFIALVVARPEQLAESDLNILDLPAALQVDVARPK
;
A
#
# COMPACT_ATOMS: atom_id res chain seq x y z
N MET A 1 -20.94 -27.59 -27.85
CA MET A 1 -21.54 -26.26 -27.65
C MET A 1 -21.54 -26.01 -26.16
N ASP A 2 -20.98 -24.87 -25.78
CA ASP A 2 -20.92 -24.27 -24.44
C ASP A 2 -20.18 -25.03 -23.33
N GLN A 3 -18.85 -24.84 -23.32
CA GLN A 3 -18.07 -24.94 -22.09
C GLN A 3 -18.43 -23.74 -21.20
N LYS A 4 -19.06 -24.01 -20.05
CA LYS A 4 -19.23 -23.05 -18.95
C LYS A 4 -17.89 -22.39 -18.63
N GLN A 5 -17.75 -21.11 -18.93
CA GLN A 5 -16.69 -20.27 -18.39
C GLN A 5 -16.88 -20.22 -16.87
N ALA A 6 -15.89 -20.66 -16.09
CA ALA A 6 -15.89 -20.50 -14.64
C ALA A 6 -16.06 -19.00 -14.32
N GLU A 7 -17.02 -18.67 -13.46
CA GLU A 7 -17.28 -17.30 -13.03
C GLU A 7 -16.02 -16.72 -12.38
N LYS A 8 -15.43 -15.71 -13.01
CA LYS A 8 -14.23 -15.02 -12.51
C LYS A 8 -14.67 -14.00 -11.46
N HIS A 9 -14.69 -14.41 -10.20
CA HIS A 9 -14.93 -13.53 -9.05
C HIS A 9 -13.61 -12.95 -8.51
N TYR A 10 -13.63 -11.72 -8.02
CA TYR A 10 -12.50 -11.08 -7.35
C TYR A 10 -12.97 -10.36 -6.09
N ASP A 11 -12.29 -10.60 -4.97
CA ASP A 11 -12.45 -9.81 -3.77
C ASP A 11 -11.46 -8.65 -3.77
N VAL A 12 -11.96 -7.45 -3.46
CA VAL A 12 -11.14 -6.24 -3.35
C VAL A 12 -11.21 -5.74 -1.92
N VAL A 13 -10.06 -5.80 -1.24
CA VAL A 13 -9.90 -5.23 0.09
C VAL A 13 -9.38 -3.80 -0.03
N ILE A 14 -10.09 -2.85 0.56
CA ILE A 14 -9.73 -1.43 0.57
C ILE A 14 -10.15 -0.81 1.90
N SER A 15 -9.51 0.29 2.29
CA SER A 15 -9.96 1.09 3.42
C SER A 15 -11.39 1.56 3.21
N SER A 16 -12.20 1.53 4.27
CA SER A 16 -13.63 1.85 4.21
C SER A 16 -13.88 3.29 3.74
N ASP A 17 -12.98 4.22 4.05
CA ASP A 17 -13.06 5.62 3.62
C ASP A 17 -12.76 5.84 2.12
N CYS A 18 -12.24 4.82 1.42
CA CYS A 18 -12.05 4.83 -0.03
C CYS A 18 -13.16 4.09 -0.80
N ALA A 19 -14.09 3.41 -0.11
CA ALA A 19 -15.07 2.53 -0.74
C ALA A 19 -15.98 3.27 -1.74
N ASP A 20 -16.52 4.43 -1.34
CA ASP A 20 -17.39 5.23 -2.20
C ASP A 20 -16.67 5.75 -3.45
N ALA A 21 -15.40 6.16 -3.28
CA ALA A 21 -14.57 6.62 -4.39
C ALA A 21 -14.30 5.49 -5.40
N LEU A 22 -14.03 4.27 -4.92
CA LEU A 22 -13.86 3.09 -5.76
C LEU A 22 -15.16 2.75 -6.50
N GLN A 23 -16.30 2.73 -5.82
CA GLN A 23 -17.60 2.46 -6.44
C GLN A 23 -17.92 3.47 -7.54
N ALA A 24 -17.68 4.76 -7.29
CA ALA A 24 -17.86 5.81 -8.30
C ALA A 24 -16.94 5.59 -9.51
N HIS A 25 -15.68 5.19 -9.29
CA HIS A 25 -14.73 4.89 -10.35
C HIS A 25 -15.17 3.70 -11.21
N LEU A 26 -15.58 2.60 -10.57
CA LEU A 26 -16.09 1.41 -11.25
C LEU A 26 -17.35 1.73 -12.08
N LYS A 27 -18.29 2.51 -11.54
CA LYS A 27 -19.49 2.95 -12.30
C LYS A 27 -19.10 3.79 -13.52
N LYS A 28 -18.14 4.70 -13.37
CA LYS A 28 -17.69 5.59 -14.45
C LYS A 28 -17.03 4.82 -15.60
N PHE A 29 -16.10 3.93 -15.31
CA PHE A 29 -15.29 3.25 -16.33
C PHE A 29 -15.83 1.87 -16.73
N GLY A 30 -16.70 1.30 -15.90
CA GLY A 30 -17.33 0.00 -16.13
C GLY A 30 -18.69 0.07 -16.82
N ALA A 31 -19.22 1.25 -17.17
CA ALA A 31 -20.59 1.41 -17.70
C ALA A 31 -20.95 0.50 -18.90
N PHE A 32 -19.95 0.05 -19.66
CA PHE A 32 -20.13 -0.85 -20.82
C PHE A 32 -19.60 -2.27 -20.59
N SER A 33 -19.15 -2.59 -19.38
CA SER A 33 -18.62 -3.90 -19.00
C SER A 33 -19.72 -4.76 -18.37
N LYS A 34 -19.68 -6.08 -18.61
CA LYS A 34 -20.56 -7.04 -17.95
C LYS A 34 -19.94 -7.48 -16.63
N PHE A 35 -20.30 -6.81 -15.54
CA PHE A 35 -19.93 -7.20 -14.18
C PHE A 35 -20.98 -6.69 -13.19
N ASP A 36 -21.02 -7.31 -12.03
CA ASP A 36 -21.82 -6.91 -10.88
C ASP A 36 -20.90 -6.62 -9.68
N THR A 37 -21.38 -5.83 -8.74
CA THR A 37 -20.69 -5.57 -7.46
C THR A 37 -21.56 -6.07 -6.32
N SER A 38 -20.95 -6.77 -5.35
CA SER A 38 -21.65 -7.20 -4.13
C SER A 38 -21.63 -6.11 -3.06
N GLU A 39 -22.40 -6.33 -1.99
CA GLU A 39 -22.23 -5.59 -0.75
C GLU A 39 -20.86 -5.90 -0.12
N SER A 40 -20.41 -4.99 0.74
CA SER A 40 -19.18 -5.18 1.51
C SER A 40 -19.39 -6.27 2.56
N ILE A 41 -18.41 -7.15 2.68
CA ILE A 41 -18.39 -8.23 3.67
C ILE A 41 -17.37 -7.84 4.75
N ALA A 42 -17.70 -8.13 6.01
CA ALA A 42 -16.77 -7.93 7.10
C ALA A 42 -15.51 -8.81 6.92
N ILE A 43 -14.37 -8.17 7.11
CA ILE A 43 -13.05 -8.79 7.20
C ILE A 43 -12.31 -8.16 8.36
N TYR A 44 -11.47 -8.94 9.02
CA TYR A 44 -10.75 -8.53 10.20
C TYR A 44 -9.25 -8.67 9.96
N PRO A 45 -8.46 -7.60 10.13
CA PRO A 45 -7.01 -7.66 9.99
C PRO A 45 -6.43 -8.58 11.08
N CYS A 46 -5.54 -9.48 10.70
CA CYS A 46 -4.85 -10.37 11.64
C CYS A 46 -3.49 -10.80 11.11
N VAL A 47 -2.64 -11.31 11.99
CA VAL A 47 -1.34 -11.88 11.61
C VAL A 47 -1.42 -13.40 11.62
N LEU A 48 -1.14 -14.04 10.49
CA LEU A 48 -1.08 -15.49 10.37
C LEU A 48 0.28 -15.89 9.77
N ALA A 49 1.00 -16.81 10.42
CA ALA A 49 2.33 -17.24 10.00
C ALA A 49 3.30 -16.06 9.76
N ASP A 50 3.30 -15.09 10.69
CA ASP A 50 4.13 -13.87 10.66
C ASP A 50 3.86 -12.93 9.45
N GLU A 51 2.75 -13.12 8.74
CA GLU A 51 2.33 -12.27 7.64
C GLU A 51 1.03 -11.52 7.96
N PRO A 52 0.92 -10.23 7.57
CA PRO A 52 -0.29 -9.46 7.75
C PRO A 52 -1.34 -9.89 6.71
N THR A 53 -2.52 -10.31 7.17
CA THR A 53 -3.60 -10.80 6.32
C THR A 53 -4.98 -10.42 6.87
N PHE A 54 -6.04 -10.96 6.29
CA PHE A 54 -7.42 -10.73 6.69
C PHE A 54 -8.15 -12.05 6.93
N SER A 55 -9.08 -12.05 7.88
CA SER A 55 -9.92 -13.20 8.22
C SER A 55 -11.39 -12.82 8.21
N HIS A 56 -12.26 -13.75 7.86
CA HIS A 56 -13.72 -13.61 7.99
C HIS A 56 -14.25 -14.09 9.35
N LYS A 57 -13.36 -14.44 10.29
CA LYS A 57 -13.75 -14.92 11.62
C LYS A 57 -13.80 -13.75 12.60
N ASP A 58 -14.94 -13.58 13.25
CA ASP A 58 -15.19 -12.55 14.27
C ASP A 58 -14.21 -12.62 15.45
N ASP A 59 -13.58 -13.77 15.70
CA ASP A 59 -12.54 -13.93 16.73
C ASP A 59 -11.34 -12.97 16.52
N HIS A 60 -11.11 -12.51 15.29
CA HIS A 60 -10.08 -11.52 14.96
C HIS A 60 -10.57 -10.08 14.99
N ASN A 61 -11.83 -9.83 15.33
CA ASN A 61 -12.39 -8.49 15.47
C ASN A 61 -11.97 -7.85 16.80
N THR A 62 -10.65 -7.69 16.99
CA THR A 62 -10.09 -7.12 18.20
C THR A 62 -9.16 -5.96 17.86
N ALA A 63 -9.11 -4.98 18.78
CA ALA A 63 -8.15 -3.88 18.67
C ALA A 63 -6.70 -4.39 18.66
N LYS A 64 -6.42 -5.49 19.37
CA LYS A 64 -5.10 -6.10 19.42
C LYS A 64 -4.70 -6.66 18.05
N ASP A 65 -5.56 -7.46 17.41
CA ASP A 65 -5.27 -8.03 16.08
C ASP A 65 -5.04 -6.92 15.05
N THR A 66 -5.80 -5.82 15.16
CA THR A 66 -5.62 -4.64 14.30
C THR A 66 -4.24 -4.01 14.52
N GLN A 67 -3.83 -3.78 15.76
CA GLN A 67 -2.51 -3.21 16.07
C GLN A 67 -1.36 -4.13 15.64
N ASP A 68 -1.49 -5.44 15.89
CA ASP A 68 -0.50 -6.44 15.47
C ASP A 68 -0.37 -6.47 13.94
N TRP A 69 -1.51 -6.44 13.21
CA TRP A 69 -1.53 -6.38 11.75
C TRP A 69 -0.90 -5.10 11.22
N MET A 70 -1.18 -3.94 11.82
CA MET A 70 -0.59 -2.66 11.40
C MET A 70 0.92 -2.66 11.63
N ALA A 71 1.38 -3.16 12.79
CA ALA A 71 2.80 -3.24 13.13
C ALA A 71 3.55 -4.20 12.18
N CYS A 72 2.98 -5.39 11.96
CA CYS A 72 3.50 -6.38 11.02
C CYS A 72 3.51 -5.84 9.59
N SER A 73 2.45 -5.14 9.17
CA SER A 73 2.37 -4.52 7.85
C SER A 73 3.47 -3.49 7.64
N ILE A 74 3.62 -2.54 8.57
CA ILE A 74 4.65 -1.51 8.50
C ILE A 74 6.06 -2.15 8.47
N ALA A 75 6.34 -3.12 9.34
CA ALA A 75 7.64 -3.80 9.42
C ALA A 75 7.98 -4.61 8.14
N THR A 76 6.97 -5.12 7.44
CA THR A 76 7.14 -5.89 6.19
C THR A 76 7.07 -5.03 4.93
N GLY A 77 6.91 -3.70 5.07
CA GLY A 77 6.72 -2.80 3.92
C GLY A 77 5.35 -2.93 3.25
N ASN A 78 4.39 -3.59 3.91
CA ASN A 78 3.01 -3.63 3.51
C ASN A 78 2.30 -2.35 3.96
N TYR A 79 1.68 -1.65 3.02
CA TYR A 79 0.98 -0.39 3.26
C TYR A 79 -0.49 -0.52 2.90
N TRP A 80 -1.31 0.36 3.45
CA TRP A 80 -2.70 0.52 3.09
C TRP A 80 -2.98 1.98 2.72
N ILE A 81 -3.76 2.16 1.65
CA ILE A 81 -4.15 3.49 1.19
C ILE A 81 -5.48 3.86 1.83
N VAL A 82 -5.54 5.06 2.39
CA VAL A 82 -6.72 5.68 2.98
C VAL A 82 -7.09 6.91 2.14
N ALA A 83 -8.24 7.52 2.40
CA ALA A 83 -8.69 8.68 1.63
C ALA A 83 -7.66 9.81 1.61
N ALA A 84 -6.94 10.02 2.72
CA ALA A 84 -5.90 11.04 2.86
C ALA A 84 -4.64 10.79 2.01
N THR A 85 -4.36 9.54 1.62
CA THR A 85 -3.18 9.17 0.81
C THR A 85 -3.53 8.73 -0.60
N GLN A 86 -4.81 8.78 -0.97
CA GLN A 86 -5.28 8.37 -2.28
C GLN A 86 -4.78 9.32 -3.37
N GLY A 87 -4.04 8.78 -4.34
CA GLY A 87 -3.51 9.55 -5.47
C GLY A 87 -2.25 10.36 -5.17
N GLU A 88 -1.69 10.23 -3.97
CA GLU A 88 -0.48 10.94 -3.54
C GLU A 88 0.82 10.32 -4.07
N PHE A 89 0.81 9.02 -4.38
CA PHE A 89 2.02 8.25 -4.70
C PHE A 89 1.93 7.54 -6.04
N GLN A 90 3.06 7.47 -6.74
CA GLN A 90 3.23 6.57 -7.87
C GLN A 90 3.48 5.13 -7.36
N PRO A 91 3.03 4.10 -8.10
CA PRO A 91 3.27 2.70 -7.72
C PRO A 91 4.74 2.36 -7.45
N GLN A 92 5.67 2.92 -8.20
CA GLN A 92 7.11 2.70 -8.03
C GLN A 92 7.67 3.36 -6.77
N GLU A 93 7.12 4.50 -6.36
CA GLU A 93 7.49 5.15 -5.10
C GLU A 93 7.09 4.26 -3.92
N LEU A 94 5.97 3.54 -4.05
CA LEU A 94 5.53 2.54 -3.08
C LEU A 94 6.18 1.16 -3.28
N ARG A 95 7.17 1.02 -4.16
CA ARG A 95 7.87 -0.25 -4.47
C ARG A 95 6.94 -1.36 -4.99
N LEU A 96 5.79 -1.02 -5.57
CA LEU A 96 4.81 -2.01 -6.01
C LEU A 96 5.34 -2.94 -7.11
N HIS A 97 6.28 -2.47 -7.95
CA HIS A 97 6.98 -3.32 -8.94
C HIS A 97 7.84 -4.40 -8.31
N GLN A 98 8.47 -4.12 -7.17
CA GLN A 98 9.31 -5.09 -6.47
C GLN A 98 8.47 -6.18 -5.77
N ARG A 99 7.16 -5.95 -5.64
CA ARG A 99 6.19 -6.83 -4.96
C ARG A 99 5.27 -7.59 -5.94
N GLY A 100 5.54 -7.53 -7.24
CA GLY A 100 4.73 -8.20 -8.26
C GLY A 100 3.36 -7.54 -8.51
N GLY A 101 3.12 -6.33 -7.99
CA GLY A 101 1.85 -5.61 -8.20
C GLY A 101 1.78 -4.86 -9.54
N MET A 102 2.78 -5.02 -10.40
CA MET A 102 2.79 -4.45 -11.75
C MET A 102 3.27 -5.46 -12.77
N ASP A 103 2.58 -5.45 -13.90
CA ASP A 103 2.90 -6.23 -15.08
C ASP A 103 3.10 -5.24 -16.24
N TYR A 104 4.27 -5.33 -16.89
CA TYR A 104 4.68 -4.46 -17.99
C TYR A 104 4.41 -5.08 -19.36
N ASP A 105 4.03 -6.36 -19.41
CA ASP A 105 3.75 -7.12 -20.62
C ASP A 105 2.24 -7.39 -20.80
N LYS A 106 1.39 -6.99 -19.84
CA LYS A 106 -0.07 -7.06 -19.96
C LYS A 106 -0.67 -6.04 -20.94
N GLY A 107 -1.95 -6.24 -21.25
CA GLY A 107 -2.75 -5.33 -22.07
C GLY A 107 -2.96 -3.94 -21.44
N CYS A 108 -3.58 -3.05 -22.21
CA CYS A 108 -3.70 -1.63 -21.87
C CYS A 108 -4.47 -1.37 -20.56
N TYR A 109 -3.93 -0.53 -19.67
CA TYR A 109 -4.63 -0.03 -18.47
C TYR A 109 -4.37 1.46 -18.22
N LEU A 110 -5.24 2.09 -17.44
CA LEU A 110 -5.18 3.52 -17.15
C LEU A 110 -3.87 3.90 -16.45
N GLY A 111 -3.18 4.94 -16.94
CA GLY A 111 -1.93 5.44 -16.36
C GLY A 111 -0.66 4.68 -16.76
N GLN A 112 -0.79 3.62 -17.58
CA GLN A 112 0.35 2.75 -17.93
C GLN A 112 1.51 3.48 -18.61
N GLU A 113 1.26 4.55 -19.35
CA GLU A 113 2.32 5.28 -20.06
C GLU A 113 3.27 5.96 -19.08
N VAL A 114 2.72 6.55 -18.01
CA VAL A 114 3.49 7.17 -16.94
C VAL A 114 4.23 6.09 -16.16
N ILE A 115 3.56 4.99 -15.81
CA ILE A 115 4.14 3.87 -15.09
C ILE A 115 5.31 3.24 -15.88
N ALA A 116 5.11 2.96 -17.16
CA ALA A 116 6.14 2.41 -18.04
C ALA A 116 7.30 3.39 -18.21
N ARG A 117 7.02 4.69 -18.39
CA ARG A 117 8.08 5.71 -18.49
C ARG A 117 8.94 5.74 -17.24
N ILE A 118 8.33 5.71 -16.06
CA ILE A 118 9.07 5.72 -14.80
C ILE A 118 9.98 4.50 -14.72
N TYR A 119 9.48 3.31 -15.07
CA TYR A 119 10.23 2.04 -14.98
C TYR A 119 11.35 1.89 -16.01
N PHE A 120 11.11 2.28 -17.27
CA PHE A 120 12.06 2.03 -18.37
C PHE A 120 13.06 3.17 -18.61
N LYS A 121 12.68 4.42 -18.31
CA LYS A 121 13.48 5.61 -18.66
C LYS A 121 14.04 6.35 -17.45
N SER A 122 13.58 6.03 -16.25
CA SER A 122 14.01 6.70 -15.03
C SER A 122 13.98 5.73 -13.84
N ALA A 123 14.19 6.24 -12.65
CA ALA A 123 13.92 5.56 -11.39
C ALA A 123 13.22 6.56 -10.47
N PRO A 124 12.35 6.09 -9.54
CA PRO A 124 11.78 6.98 -8.54
C PRO A 124 12.91 7.57 -7.67
N LYS A 125 12.87 8.89 -7.44
CA LYS A 125 13.87 9.58 -6.60
C LYS A 125 13.50 9.52 -5.13
N ALA A 126 12.20 9.52 -4.84
CA ALA A 126 11.64 9.27 -3.52
C ALA A 126 10.96 7.90 -3.56
N PHE A 127 11.09 7.12 -2.50
CA PHE A 127 10.51 5.79 -2.45
C PHE A 127 10.22 5.38 -1.01
N LEU A 128 9.56 4.23 -0.84
CA LEU A 128 9.10 3.73 0.43
C LEU A 128 10.28 3.35 1.33
N HIS A 129 10.25 3.86 2.56
CA HIS A 129 11.18 3.54 3.64
C HIS A 129 10.42 3.17 4.90
N TYR A 130 10.99 2.26 5.66
CA TYR A 130 10.55 1.94 7.01
C TYR A 130 11.37 2.77 8.00
N VAL A 131 10.70 3.51 8.88
CA VAL A 131 11.35 4.44 9.81
C VAL A 131 10.78 4.34 11.21
N LYS A 132 11.59 4.74 12.20
CA LYS A 132 11.19 4.98 13.58
C LYS A 132 11.44 6.44 13.93
N GLY A 133 10.41 7.11 14.42
CA GLY A 133 10.51 8.45 14.96
C GLY A 133 10.41 8.46 16.48
N THR A 134 10.96 9.50 17.10
CA THR A 134 10.82 9.78 18.53
C THR A 134 9.89 10.97 18.72
N GLY A 135 9.01 10.92 19.73
CA GLY A 135 8.12 12.02 20.06
C GLY A 135 6.72 11.55 20.47
N ALA A 136 5.96 12.46 21.09
CA ALA A 136 4.62 12.16 21.56
C ALA A 136 3.53 12.31 20.47
N LEU A 137 3.84 12.96 19.35
CA LEU A 137 2.88 13.17 18.27
C LEU A 137 3.06 12.10 17.18
N LEU A 138 2.05 11.25 17.03
CA LEU A 138 1.92 10.33 15.92
C LEU A 138 1.54 11.12 14.65
N PRO A 139 2.34 11.09 13.56
CA PRO A 139 1.92 11.67 12.29
C PRO A 139 0.75 10.89 11.68
N ALA A 140 -0.19 11.60 11.06
CA ALA A 140 -1.28 11.00 10.33
C ALA A 140 -0.85 10.56 8.91
N ALA A 141 -1.57 9.61 8.33
CA ALA A 141 -1.40 9.27 6.93
C ALA A 141 -1.65 10.50 6.04
N GLY A 142 -0.72 10.79 5.12
CA GLY A 142 -0.76 11.98 4.27
C GLY A 142 -0.02 13.19 4.84
N ASP A 143 0.39 13.17 6.11
CA ASP A 143 1.19 14.25 6.70
C ASP A 143 2.55 14.38 6.01
N LYS A 144 3.11 15.60 6.08
CA LYS A 144 4.43 15.93 5.57
C LYS A 144 5.35 16.32 6.72
N LEU A 145 6.36 15.48 6.98
CA LEU A 145 7.46 15.77 7.89
C LEU A 145 8.56 16.45 7.06
N ASP A 146 8.47 17.78 6.93
CA ASP A 146 9.21 18.57 5.93
C ASP A 146 8.96 18.06 4.50
N LYS A 147 9.92 17.35 3.89
CA LYS A 147 9.81 16.78 2.55
C LYS A 147 9.54 15.27 2.52
N ILE A 148 9.29 14.67 3.69
CA ILE A 148 9.00 13.25 3.86
C ILE A 148 7.49 13.08 3.97
N GLN A 149 6.90 12.27 3.09
CA GLN A 149 5.45 12.06 3.07
C GLN A 149 5.09 10.76 3.79
N VAL A 150 4.15 10.83 4.73
CA VAL A 150 3.74 9.69 5.55
C VAL A 150 2.71 8.85 4.81
N VAL A 151 2.98 7.55 4.67
CA VAL A 151 2.04 6.57 4.08
C VAL A 151 1.15 6.01 5.18
N ASN A 152 1.75 5.35 6.17
CA ASN A 152 1.09 4.79 7.35
C ASN A 152 1.99 4.95 8.57
N ALA A 153 1.42 5.17 9.75
CA ALA A 153 2.15 5.25 11.00
C ALA A 153 1.34 4.64 12.16
N ILE A 154 2.03 4.07 13.14
CA ILE A 154 1.44 3.65 14.42
C ILE A 154 2.34 4.03 15.59
N GLU A 155 1.73 4.17 16.76
CA GLU A 155 2.46 4.33 18.03
C GLU A 155 3.32 3.09 18.33
N ASN A 156 4.45 3.35 18.98
CA ASN A 156 5.36 2.34 19.51
C ASN A 156 5.89 2.86 20.86
N ASP A 157 6.41 1.99 21.74
CA ASP A 157 6.71 2.27 23.16
C ASP A 157 7.18 3.70 23.48
N ASN A 158 8.15 4.23 22.71
CA ASN A 158 8.76 5.55 22.91
C ASN A 158 8.66 6.48 21.68
N GLY A 159 7.65 6.30 20.82
CA GLY A 159 7.44 7.13 19.64
C GLY A 159 6.50 6.49 18.64
N PHE A 160 6.94 6.38 17.39
CA PHE A 160 6.15 5.75 16.34
C PHE A 160 7.04 4.99 15.37
N ILE A 161 6.41 4.05 14.67
CA ILE A 161 6.97 3.46 13.46
C ILE A 161 6.10 3.84 12.27
N ALA A 162 6.72 4.04 11.11
CA ALA A 162 6.01 4.49 9.93
C ALA A 162 6.60 3.93 8.64
N LEU A 163 5.73 3.83 7.63
CA LEU A 163 6.12 3.78 6.24
C LEU A 163 6.02 5.20 5.66
N VAL A 164 7.10 5.65 5.03
CA VAL A 164 7.19 6.99 4.45
C VAL A 164 7.74 6.93 3.03
N VAL A 165 7.32 7.86 2.17
CA VAL A 165 7.95 8.10 0.87
C VAL A 165 8.84 9.34 0.98
N ALA A 166 10.13 9.14 0.77
CA ALA A 166 11.14 10.18 0.86
C ALA A 166 12.31 9.88 -0.06
N ARG A 167 13.12 10.89 -0.34
CA ARG A 167 14.45 10.67 -0.93
C ARG A 167 15.44 10.27 0.17
N PRO A 168 16.43 9.42 -0.12
CA PRO A 168 17.43 9.02 0.87
C PRO A 168 18.15 10.21 1.53
N GLU A 169 18.45 11.26 0.77
CA GLU A 169 19.08 12.48 1.31
C GLU A 169 18.22 13.21 2.34
N GLN A 170 16.89 13.18 2.19
CA GLN A 170 15.96 13.83 3.13
C GLN A 170 15.86 13.06 4.44
N LEU A 171 15.95 11.72 4.38
CA LEU A 171 15.97 10.90 5.58
C LEU A 171 17.29 11.06 6.34
N ALA A 172 18.41 11.19 5.64
CA ALA A 172 19.72 11.43 6.25
C ALA A 172 19.80 12.79 6.98
N GLU A 173 19.00 13.77 6.57
CA GLU A 173 18.87 15.10 7.20
C GLU A 173 17.79 15.15 8.31
N SER A 174 17.03 14.06 8.50
CA SER A 174 15.91 14.01 9.45
C SER A 174 16.28 13.36 10.78
N ASP A 175 15.45 13.56 11.80
CA ASP A 175 15.57 12.88 13.10
C ASP A 175 14.97 11.45 13.09
N LEU A 176 14.59 10.92 11.91
CA LEU A 176 14.01 9.59 11.78
C LEU A 176 15.12 8.53 11.65
N ASN A 177 15.02 7.48 12.46
CA ASN A 177 15.89 6.32 12.32
C ASN A 177 15.35 5.39 11.23
N ILE A 178 16.15 5.13 10.19
CA ILE A 178 15.79 4.20 9.12
C ILE A 178 15.90 2.77 9.65
N LEU A 179 14.86 1.99 9.43
CA LEU A 179 14.79 0.57 9.78
C LEU A 179 14.82 -0.28 8.50
N ASP A 180 15.25 -1.54 8.66
CA ASP A 180 15.36 -2.46 7.54
C ASP A 180 13.99 -3.00 7.11
N LEU A 181 13.66 -2.77 5.85
CA LEU A 181 12.61 -3.52 5.16
C LEU A 181 13.05 -4.97 4.91
N PRO A 182 12.15 -5.91 4.56
CA PRO A 182 12.54 -7.24 4.13
C PRO A 182 13.58 -7.23 3.01
N ALA A 183 14.49 -8.22 2.96
CA ALA A 183 15.62 -8.25 2.03
C ALA A 183 15.22 -8.04 0.56
N ALA A 184 14.07 -8.57 0.14
CA ALA A 184 13.52 -8.39 -1.21
C ALA A 184 13.23 -6.91 -1.57
N LEU A 185 13.00 -6.07 -0.57
CA LEU A 185 12.76 -4.63 -0.69
C LEU A 185 14.01 -3.78 -0.34
N GLN A 186 15.15 -4.37 -0.03
CA GLN A 186 16.38 -3.61 0.20
C GLN A 186 17.19 -3.37 -1.09
N VAL A 187 16.84 -4.07 -2.17
CA VAL A 187 17.46 -3.88 -3.49
C VAL A 187 17.09 -2.53 -4.10
N ASP A 188 17.91 -2.09 -5.07
CA ASP A 188 17.68 -0.85 -5.82
C ASP A 188 16.25 -0.80 -6.37
N VAL A 189 15.60 0.35 -6.21
CA VAL A 189 14.24 0.61 -6.70
C VAL A 189 14.22 0.81 -8.22
N ALA A 190 15.36 1.13 -8.82
CA ALA A 190 15.52 1.13 -10.27
C ALA A 190 15.26 -0.26 -10.87
N ARG A 191 14.92 -0.27 -12.15
CA ARG A 191 14.75 -1.51 -12.90
C ARG A 191 16.05 -2.35 -12.85
N PRO A 192 15.97 -3.67 -12.53
CA PRO A 192 17.11 -4.57 -12.62
C PRO A 192 17.69 -4.56 -14.04
N LYS A 193 19.03 -4.52 -14.15
CA LYS A 193 19.73 -4.54 -15.44
C LYS A 193 19.78 -5.94 -16.04
#